data_AF-A0A1V8RJQ9-F1
#
_entry.id   AF-A0A1V8RJQ9-F1
#
_cell.length_a   1.000
_cell.length_b   1.000
_cell.length_c   1.000
_cell.angle_alpha   90.00
_cell.angle_beta   90.00
_cell.angle_gamma   90.00
#
_symmetry.space_group_name_H-M   'P 1'
#
loop_
_entity.id
_entity.type
_entity.pdbx_description
1 polymer ?
#
loop_
_entity_poly.entity_id
_entity_poly.type
_entity_poly.pdbx_seq_one_letter_code
_entity_poly.pdbx_strand_id
1 'polypeptide(L)'
;MNVPTLPRWIRPVPGQYTSLQKALHWLVVAILTVQLTTSSAIERSHTAHHQGVEPDPLDLLLHEVHTFGGLAVFCIVALRILLRIIGGASSDSTDGARLLRIAATANHVLLYGVLLALPITGVAARYLDFLYYGPIHVALTRLLLVLVLLHMAAALWHLLIRRDDVVGRMLPFSSRSDRSTG
;
A
#
# COMPACT_ATOMS: atom_id res chain seq x y z
N MET A 1 23.56 -12.88 -28.56
CA MET A 1 23.67 -12.02 -27.37
C MET A 1 22.88 -12.67 -26.24
N ASN A 2 23.53 -13.14 -25.18
CA ASN A 2 22.85 -13.69 -24.01
C ASN A 2 22.27 -12.53 -23.20
N VAL A 3 20.96 -12.37 -23.20
CA VAL A 3 20.31 -11.40 -22.30
C VAL A 3 20.43 -11.97 -20.88
N PRO A 4 21.05 -11.27 -19.93
CA PRO A 4 21.17 -11.77 -18.56
C PRO A 4 19.77 -12.03 -17.99
N THR A 5 19.51 -13.28 -17.61
CA THR A 5 18.25 -13.68 -17.00
C THR A 5 18.22 -13.14 -15.56
N LEU A 6 17.28 -12.26 -15.28
CA LEU A 6 17.11 -11.72 -13.93
C LEU A 6 16.78 -12.85 -12.94
N PRO A 7 17.27 -12.78 -11.69
CA PRO A 7 16.96 -13.76 -10.66
C PRO A 7 15.45 -13.98 -10.45
N ARG A 8 15.05 -15.19 -10.05
CA ARG A 8 13.64 -15.57 -9.79
C ARG A 8 12.95 -14.76 -8.69
N TRP A 9 13.69 -14.07 -7.83
CA TRP A 9 13.13 -13.15 -6.84
C TRP A 9 12.76 -11.77 -7.42
N ILE A 10 13.24 -11.45 -8.63
CA ILE A 10 12.88 -10.25 -9.41
C ILE A 10 11.79 -10.57 -10.44
N ARG A 11 11.96 -11.64 -11.23
CA ARG A 11 10.97 -12.04 -12.26
C ARG A 11 10.05 -13.15 -11.75
N PRO A 12 8.72 -12.92 -11.68
CA PRO A 12 7.77 -13.95 -11.28
C PRO A 12 7.66 -15.07 -12.31
N VAL A 13 7.31 -16.28 -11.84
CA VAL A 13 6.73 -17.32 -12.68
C VAL A 13 5.33 -16.85 -13.11
N PRO A 14 4.89 -17.07 -14.38
CA PRO A 14 3.56 -16.67 -14.82
C PRO A 14 2.48 -17.10 -13.83
N GLY A 15 1.70 -16.14 -13.33
CA GLY A 15 0.63 -16.39 -12.36
C GLY A 15 1.01 -16.33 -10.87
N GLN A 16 2.25 -16.01 -10.49
CA GLN A 16 2.68 -15.97 -9.08
C GLN A 16 3.38 -14.64 -8.70
N TYR A 17 3.31 -14.25 -7.43
CA TYR A 17 4.07 -13.11 -6.90
C TYR A 17 5.45 -13.55 -6.40
N THR A 18 6.48 -12.74 -6.66
CA THR A 18 7.82 -12.97 -6.10
C THR A 18 7.85 -12.68 -4.60
N SER A 19 8.82 -13.25 -3.87
CA SER A 19 9.03 -12.94 -2.44
C SER A 19 9.24 -11.45 -2.20
N LEU A 20 9.92 -10.75 -3.13
CA LEU A 20 10.09 -9.30 -3.07
C LEU A 20 8.75 -8.56 -3.19
N GLN A 21 7.89 -8.93 -4.16
CA GLN A 21 6.56 -8.31 -4.30
C GLN A 21 5.68 -8.54 -3.06
N LYS A 22 5.77 -9.71 -2.43
CA LYS A 22 5.08 -10.00 -1.16
C LYS A 22 5.66 -9.19 -0.01
N ALA A 23 6.98 -9.15 0.15
CA ALA A 23 7.64 -8.38 1.20
C ALA A 23 7.30 -6.89 1.11
N LEU A 24 7.38 -6.30 -0.08
CA LEU A 24 6.99 -4.90 -0.30
C LEU A 24 5.50 -4.65 0.02
N HIS A 25 4.63 -5.67 -0.08
CA HIS A 25 3.20 -5.51 0.20
C HIS A 25 2.99 -5.35 1.70
N TRP A 26 3.52 -6.31 2.45
CA TRP A 26 3.44 -6.31 3.91
C TRP A 26 4.20 -5.16 4.53
N LEU A 27 5.29 -4.70 3.90
CA LEU A 27 5.99 -3.50 4.34
C LEU A 27 5.11 -2.25 4.22
N VAL A 28 4.36 -2.09 3.10
CA VAL A 28 3.38 -1.00 2.98
C VAL A 28 2.32 -1.10 4.08
N VAL A 29 1.77 -2.30 4.33
CA VAL A 29 0.77 -2.50 5.39
C VAL A 29 1.32 -2.11 6.76
N ALA A 30 2.54 -2.56 7.10
CA ALA A 30 3.19 -2.24 8.36
C ALA A 30 3.42 -0.73 8.52
N ILE A 31 3.93 -0.06 7.49
CA ILE A 31 4.15 1.38 7.52
C ILE A 31 2.82 2.13 7.63
N LEU A 32 1.78 1.74 6.88
CA LEU A 32 0.46 2.38 6.96
C LEU A 32 -0.15 2.28 8.35
N THR A 33 0.01 1.14 9.05
CA THR A 33 -0.44 1.01 10.45
C THR A 33 0.24 2.04 11.34
N VAL A 34 1.56 2.23 11.20
CA VAL A 34 2.29 3.28 11.93
C VAL A 34 1.76 4.66 11.55
N GLN A 35 1.57 4.94 10.25
CA GLN A 35 1.07 6.23 9.77
C GLN A 35 -0.29 6.62 10.35
N LEU A 36 -1.22 5.66 10.48
CA LEU A 36 -2.52 5.90 11.09
C LEU A 36 -2.40 6.32 12.56
N THR A 37 -1.50 5.67 13.31
CA THR A 37 -1.26 5.99 14.73
C THR A 37 -0.52 7.32 14.94
N THR A 38 0.34 7.72 14.00
CA THR A 38 1.11 8.98 14.10
C THR A 38 0.36 10.19 13.55
N SER A 39 -0.70 9.99 12.77
CA SER A 39 -1.45 11.08 12.10
C SER A 39 -1.93 12.19 13.04
N SER A 40 -2.34 11.86 14.26
CA SER A 40 -2.83 12.84 15.24
C SER A 40 -1.75 13.83 15.71
N ALA A 41 -0.46 13.48 15.62
CA ALA A 41 0.64 14.37 15.97
C ALA A 41 0.80 15.53 14.97
N ILE A 42 0.41 15.32 13.70
CA ILE A 42 0.39 16.40 12.69
C ILE A 42 -0.57 17.50 13.13
N GLU A 43 -1.80 17.15 13.53
CA GLU A 43 -2.80 18.12 13.97
C GLU A 43 -2.36 18.86 15.24
N ARG A 44 -1.83 18.14 16.24
CA ARG A 44 -1.37 18.76 17.49
C ARG A 44 -0.21 19.72 17.28
N SER A 45 0.79 19.33 16.49
CA SER A 45 1.96 20.18 16.21
C SER A 45 1.59 21.44 15.41
N HIS A 46 0.71 21.33 14.41
CA HIS A 46 0.21 22.51 13.67
C HIS A 46 -0.64 23.43 14.56
N THR A 47 -1.50 22.87 15.40
CA THR A 47 -2.35 23.65 16.32
C THR A 47 -1.50 24.42 17.33
N ALA A 48 -0.50 23.77 17.94
CA ALA A 48 0.43 24.43 18.86
C ALA A 48 1.15 25.61 18.20
N HIS A 49 1.66 25.40 16.97
CA HIS A 49 2.31 26.46 16.20
C HIS A 49 1.38 27.66 15.94
N HIS A 50 0.12 27.42 15.54
CA HIS A 50 -0.87 28.48 15.33
C HIS A 50 -1.28 29.21 16.61
N GLN A 51 -1.18 28.55 17.77
CA GLN A 51 -1.45 29.14 19.08
C GLN A 51 -0.23 29.86 19.68
N GLY A 52 0.92 29.83 19.00
CA GLY A 52 2.17 30.40 19.53
C GLY A 52 2.75 29.62 20.70
N VAL A 53 2.35 28.36 20.88
CA VAL A 53 2.82 27.46 21.93
C VAL A 53 3.87 26.52 21.35
N GLU A 54 4.93 26.23 22.11
CA GLU A 54 5.91 25.24 21.70
C GLU A 54 5.27 23.83 21.64
N PRO A 55 5.41 23.09 20.52
CA PRO A 55 4.92 21.72 20.43
C PRO A 55 5.68 20.76 21.36
N ASP A 56 5.00 19.71 21.84
CA ASP A 56 5.64 18.62 22.57
C ASP A 56 6.77 17.99 21.72
N PRO A 57 7.99 17.79 22.27
CA PRO A 57 9.07 17.11 21.57
C PRO A 57 8.69 15.75 20.97
N LEU A 58 7.81 14.99 21.63
CA LEU A 58 7.31 13.72 21.11
C LEU A 58 6.44 13.93 19.86
N ASP A 59 5.60 14.96 19.84
CA ASP A 59 4.76 15.29 18.68
C ASP A 59 5.61 15.71 17.49
N LEU A 60 6.73 16.41 17.71
CA LEU A 60 7.71 16.72 16.65
C LEU A 60 8.35 15.45 16.07
N LEU A 61 8.76 14.52 16.93
CA LEU A 61 9.29 13.23 16.47
C LEU A 61 8.26 12.44 15.67
N LEU A 62 7.03 12.34 16.17
CA LEU A 62 5.93 11.62 15.50
C LEU A 62 5.54 12.29 14.18
N HIS A 63 5.59 13.62 14.10
CA HIS A 63 5.41 14.38 12.85
C HIS A 63 6.46 13.97 11.82
N GLU A 64 7.73 13.89 12.20
CA GLU A 64 8.81 13.46 11.28
C GLU A 64 8.65 11.99 10.87
N VAL A 65 8.32 11.10 11.81
CA VAL A 65 8.01 9.68 11.50
C VAL A 65 6.85 9.58 10.51
N HIS A 66 5.81 10.40 10.66
CA HIS A 66 4.69 10.44 9.73
C HIS A 66 5.15 10.93 8.34
N THR A 67 5.87 12.04 8.28
CA THR A 67 6.36 12.63 7.02
C THR A 67 7.27 11.66 6.24
N PHE A 68 8.33 11.16 6.88
CA PHE A 68 9.30 10.30 6.21
C PHE A 68 8.74 8.92 5.91
N GLY A 69 7.90 8.36 6.78
CA GLY A 69 7.25 7.08 6.48
C GLY A 69 6.22 7.21 5.35
N GLY A 70 5.53 8.34 5.21
CA GLY A 70 4.68 8.64 4.05
C GLY A 70 5.48 8.68 2.75
N LEU A 71 6.64 9.36 2.75
CA LEU A 71 7.54 9.38 1.60
C LEU A 71 8.11 7.98 1.28
N ALA A 72 8.43 7.18 2.30
CA ALA A 72 8.84 5.79 2.10
C ALA A 72 7.74 4.96 1.42
N VAL A 73 6.47 5.12 1.83
CA VAL A 73 5.33 4.47 1.16
C VAL A 73 5.25 4.87 -0.30
N PHE A 74 5.43 6.16 -0.65
CA PHE A 74 5.45 6.61 -2.03
C PHE A 74 6.47 5.83 -2.88
N CYS A 75 7.72 5.79 -2.42
CA CYS A 75 8.81 5.11 -3.12
C CYS A 75 8.55 3.61 -3.26
N ILE A 76 8.08 2.96 -2.18
CA ILE A 76 7.76 1.53 -2.20
C ILE A 76 6.60 1.25 -3.15
N VAL A 77 5.54 2.06 -3.14
CA VAL A 77 4.38 1.89 -4.03
C VAL A 77 4.76 2.11 -5.49
N ALA A 78 5.57 3.12 -5.80
CA ALA A 78 6.10 3.33 -7.15
C ALA A 78 6.91 2.11 -7.62
N LEU A 79 7.79 1.57 -6.76
CA LEU A 79 8.52 0.34 -7.04
C LEU A 79 7.58 -0.86 -7.24
N ARG A 80 6.53 -1.01 -6.42
CA ARG A 80 5.54 -2.08 -6.58
C ARG A 80 4.83 -2.00 -7.92
N ILE A 81 4.45 -0.81 -8.37
CA ILE A 81 3.83 -0.60 -9.68
C ILE A 81 4.81 -0.96 -10.80
N LEU A 82 6.06 -0.49 -10.71
CA LEU A 82 7.11 -0.83 -11.67
C LEU A 82 7.33 -2.35 -11.77
N LEU A 83 7.44 -3.03 -10.63
CA LEU A 83 7.58 -4.49 -10.59
C LEU A 83 6.34 -5.22 -11.12
N ARG A 84 5.15 -4.66 -10.96
CA ARG A 84 3.90 -5.21 -11.54
C ARG A 84 3.86 -5.05 -13.06
N ILE A 85 4.36 -3.93 -13.58
CA ILE A 85 4.45 -3.68 -15.03
C ILE A 85 5.48 -4.61 -15.67
N ILE A 86 6.65 -4.77 -15.04
CA ILE A 86 7.73 -5.63 -15.55
C ILE A 86 7.39 -7.13 -15.43
N GLY A 87 6.79 -7.53 -14.29
CA GLY A 87 6.48 -8.93 -14.00
C GLY A 87 5.17 -9.43 -14.62
N GLY A 88 4.34 -8.53 -15.14
CA GLY A 88 2.97 -8.85 -15.55
C GLY A 88 2.03 -9.06 -14.36
N ALA A 89 0.73 -8.95 -14.62
CA ALA A 89 -0.28 -9.31 -13.63
C ALA A 89 -0.33 -10.82 -13.48
N SER A 90 -0.29 -11.33 -12.24
CA SER A 90 -0.62 -12.73 -11.99
C SER A 90 -2.03 -12.99 -12.55
N SER A 91 -2.17 -13.97 -13.44
CA SER A 91 -3.44 -14.35 -14.04
C SER A 91 -4.39 -14.80 -12.93
N ASP A 92 -5.33 -13.94 -12.54
CA ASP A 92 -6.45 -14.39 -11.72
C ASP A 92 -7.26 -15.40 -12.53
N SER A 93 -7.64 -16.51 -11.90
CA SER A 93 -8.60 -17.46 -12.43
C SER A 93 -9.86 -16.70 -12.86
N THR A 94 -10.25 -16.82 -14.12
CA THR A 94 -11.36 -16.10 -14.77
C THR A 94 -12.73 -16.33 -14.13
N ASP A 95 -12.84 -17.22 -13.16
CA ASP A 95 -14.07 -17.58 -12.47
C ASP A 95 -14.54 -16.45 -11.55
N GLY A 96 -15.49 -15.65 -12.01
CA GLY A 96 -16.15 -14.62 -11.21
C GLY A 96 -17.19 -13.85 -12.02
N ALA A 97 -18.20 -13.28 -11.35
CA ALA A 97 -19.11 -12.36 -12.01
C ALA A 97 -18.32 -11.16 -12.56
N ARG A 98 -18.63 -10.72 -13.80
CA ARG A 98 -17.92 -9.61 -14.47
C ARG A 98 -17.82 -8.36 -13.59
N LEU A 99 -18.89 -8.05 -12.87
CA LEU A 99 -18.95 -6.91 -11.95
C LEU A 99 -17.93 -7.01 -10.82
N LEU A 100 -17.75 -8.18 -10.22
CA LEU A 100 -16.80 -8.38 -9.12
C LEU A 100 -15.35 -8.19 -9.59
N ARG A 101 -15.02 -8.63 -10.81
CA ARG A 101 -13.69 -8.39 -11.41
C ARG A 101 -13.42 -6.92 -11.68
N ILE A 102 -14.43 -6.19 -12.18
CA ILE A 102 -14.34 -4.74 -12.39
C ILE A 102 -14.14 -4.04 -11.05
N ALA A 103 -14.93 -4.39 -10.04
CA ALA A 103 -14.79 -3.81 -8.70
C ALA A 103 -13.42 -4.10 -8.07
N ALA A 104 -12.91 -5.33 -8.17
CA ALA A 104 -11.59 -5.70 -7.67
C ALA A 104 -10.47 -4.92 -8.39
N THR A 105 -10.56 -4.78 -9.71
CA THR A 105 -9.62 -3.99 -10.51
C THR A 105 -9.69 -2.51 -10.13
N ALA A 106 -10.89 -1.95 -10.07
CA ALA A 106 -11.11 -0.55 -9.70
C ALA A 106 -10.55 -0.25 -8.31
N ASN A 107 -10.83 -1.10 -7.31
CA ASN A 107 -10.30 -0.94 -5.96
C ASN A 107 -8.76 -0.95 -5.94
N HIS A 108 -8.12 -1.86 -6.68
CA HIS A 108 -6.65 -1.87 -6.77
C HIS A 108 -6.08 -0.63 -7.43
N VAL A 109 -6.68 -0.16 -8.53
CA VAL A 109 -6.23 1.06 -9.23
C VAL A 109 -6.40 2.28 -8.32
N LEU A 110 -7.55 2.40 -7.65
CA LEU A 110 -7.82 3.49 -6.71
C LEU A 110 -6.87 3.45 -5.51
N LEU A 111 -6.60 2.29 -4.94
CA LEU A 111 -5.62 2.15 -3.86
C LEU A 111 -4.24 2.65 -4.28
N TYR A 112 -3.76 2.29 -5.47
CA TYR A 112 -2.49 2.82 -5.97
C TYR A 112 -2.52 4.33 -6.17
N GLY A 113 -3.58 4.85 -6.80
CA GLY A 113 -3.71 6.29 -7.03
C GLY A 113 -3.70 7.08 -5.72
N VAL A 114 -4.50 6.65 -4.73
CA VAL A 114 -4.60 7.30 -3.42
C VAL A 114 -3.29 7.18 -2.63
N LEU A 115 -2.63 6.02 -2.64
CA LEU A 115 -1.35 5.82 -1.95
C LEU A 115 -0.20 6.65 -2.53
N LEU A 116 -0.26 7.03 -3.82
CA LEU A 116 0.68 7.97 -4.42
C LEU A 116 0.29 9.42 -4.14
N ALA A 117 -1.01 9.75 -4.17
CA ALA A 117 -1.52 11.10 -3.95
C ALA A 117 -1.34 11.58 -2.50
N LEU A 118 -1.44 10.67 -1.52
CA LEU A 118 -1.31 11.01 -0.10
C LEU A 118 0.07 11.63 0.24
N PRO A 119 1.21 11.01 -0.07
CA PRO A 119 2.51 11.62 0.20
C PRO A 119 2.73 12.94 -0.57
N ILE A 120 2.22 13.05 -1.80
CA ILE A 120 2.30 14.29 -2.59
C ILE A 120 1.54 15.42 -1.88
N THR A 121 0.31 15.16 -1.47
CA THR A 121 -0.51 16.15 -0.76
C THR A 121 0.01 16.45 0.65
N GLY A 122 0.64 15.49 1.33
CA GLY A 122 1.29 15.71 2.62
C GLY A 122 2.53 16.61 2.51
N VAL A 123 3.39 16.39 1.51
CA VAL A 123 4.53 17.27 1.21
C VAL A 123 4.03 18.67 0.82
N ALA A 124 2.98 18.76 0.00
CA ALA A 124 2.37 20.05 -0.35
C ALA A 124 1.80 20.78 0.88
N ALA A 125 1.16 20.07 1.82
CA ALA A 125 0.69 20.65 3.06
C ALA A 125 1.83 21.15 3.96
N ARG A 126 2.98 20.47 3.95
CA ARG A 126 4.16 20.85 4.75
C ARG A 126 4.90 22.08 4.20
N TYR A 127 5.06 22.17 2.88
CA TYR A 127 5.94 23.18 2.26
C TYR A 127 5.23 24.28 1.49
N LEU A 128 3.95 24.10 1.12
CA LEU A 128 3.19 25.08 0.34
C LEU A 128 2.13 25.75 1.23
N ASP A 129 0.99 25.09 1.43
CA ASP A 129 -0.14 25.65 2.17
C ASP A 129 -0.87 24.55 2.94
N PHE A 130 -0.69 24.56 4.26
CA PHE A 130 -1.34 23.60 5.14
C PHE A 130 -2.88 23.74 5.15
N LEU A 131 -3.40 24.98 5.12
CA LEU A 131 -4.85 25.23 5.19
C LEU A 131 -5.56 24.76 3.93
N TYR A 132 -4.88 24.77 2.78
CA TYR A 132 -5.43 24.25 1.53
C TYR A 132 -5.20 22.75 1.35
N TYR A 133 -3.97 22.25 1.49
CA TYR A 133 -3.64 20.85 1.19
C TYR A 133 -3.92 19.89 2.35
N GLY A 134 -3.93 20.36 3.60
CA GLY A 134 -4.24 19.54 4.79
C GLY A 134 -5.63 18.89 4.70
N PRO A 135 -6.72 19.65 4.44
CA PRO A 135 -8.05 19.07 4.24
C PRO A 135 -8.13 18.06 3.09
N ILE A 136 -7.41 18.30 1.99
CA ILE A 136 -7.33 17.37 0.86
C ILE A 136 -6.66 16.07 1.28
N HIS A 137 -5.54 16.15 2.01
CA HIS A 137 -4.83 14.99 2.53
C HIS A 137 -5.74 14.16 3.44
N VAL A 138 -6.44 14.80 4.39
CA VAL A 138 -7.38 14.12 5.30
C VAL A 138 -8.54 13.47 4.54
N ALA A 139 -9.09 14.14 3.51
CA ALA A 139 -10.14 13.57 2.66
C ALA A 139 -9.64 12.32 1.91
N LEU A 140 -8.42 12.35 1.37
CA LEU A 140 -7.78 11.19 0.74
C LEU A 140 -7.53 10.07 1.75
N THR A 141 -7.20 10.37 3.01
CA THR A 141 -7.02 9.35 4.06
C THR A 141 -8.34 8.65 4.36
N ARG A 142 -9.46 9.38 4.44
CA ARG A 142 -10.79 8.77 4.62
C ARG A 142 -11.14 7.86 3.45
N LEU A 143 -10.86 8.29 2.22
CA LEU A 143 -11.04 7.46 1.03
C LEU A 143 -10.15 6.20 1.08
N LEU A 144 -8.88 6.34 1.48
CA LEU A 144 -7.96 5.22 1.66
C LEU A 144 -8.53 4.19 2.64
N LEU A 145 -9.04 4.64 3.80
CA LEU A 145 -9.61 3.76 4.81
C LEU A 145 -10.78 2.93 4.25
N VAL A 146 -11.69 3.56 3.51
CA VAL A 146 -12.79 2.84 2.85
C VAL A 146 -12.27 1.81 1.86
N LEU A 147 -11.32 2.17 0.99
CA LEU A 147 -10.75 1.27 0.00
C LEU A 147 -9.96 0.10 0.62
N VAL A 148 -9.26 0.36 1.73
CA VAL A 148 -8.53 -0.67 2.49
C VAL A 148 -9.52 -1.62 3.16
N LEU A 149 -10.60 -1.11 3.75
CA LEU A 149 -11.65 -1.94 4.34
C LEU A 149 -12.32 -2.82 3.27
N LEU A 150 -12.64 -2.27 2.10
CA LEU A 150 -13.18 -3.04 0.97
C LEU A 150 -12.19 -4.12 0.51
N HIS A 151 -10.90 -3.78 0.43
CA HIS A 151 -9.83 -4.72 0.08
C HIS A 151 -9.72 -5.86 1.10
N MET A 152 -9.70 -5.54 2.39
CA MET A 152 -9.65 -6.52 3.48
C MET A 152 -10.90 -7.39 3.52
N ALA A 153 -12.09 -6.80 3.35
CA ALA A 153 -13.34 -7.56 3.28
C ALA A 153 -13.36 -8.55 2.11
N ALA A 154 -12.85 -8.14 0.94
CA ALA A 154 -12.68 -9.05 -0.19
C ALA A 154 -11.69 -10.18 0.13
N ALA A 155 -10.53 -9.86 0.73
CA ALA A 155 -9.56 -10.88 1.14
C ALA A 155 -10.14 -11.88 2.14
N LEU A 156 -10.92 -11.41 3.13
CA LEU A 156 -11.62 -12.26 4.09
C LEU A 156 -12.72 -13.09 3.44
N TRP A 157 -13.47 -12.52 2.49
CA TRP A 157 -14.46 -13.26 1.71
C TRP A 157 -13.81 -14.42 0.94
N HIS A 158 -12.67 -14.16 0.29
CA HIS A 158 -11.87 -15.15 -0.41
C HIS A 158 -11.36 -16.25 0.54
N LEU A 159 -10.88 -15.88 1.73
CA LEU A 159 -10.37 -16.82 2.73
C LEU A 159 -11.46 -17.69 3.37
N LEU A 160 -12.57 -17.08 3.80
CA LEU A 160 -13.57 -17.72 4.65
C LEU A 160 -14.69 -18.40 3.87
N ILE A 161 -15.15 -17.77 2.79
CA ILE A 161 -16.36 -18.16 2.07
C ILE A 161 -15.99 -18.85 0.77
N ARG A 162 -15.19 -18.20 -0.07
CA ARG A 162 -14.76 -18.79 -1.36
C ARG A 162 -13.69 -19.87 -1.18
N ARG A 163 -12.96 -19.83 -0.06
CA ARG A 163 -11.87 -20.75 0.31
C ARG A 163 -10.87 -20.97 -0.83
N ASP A 164 -10.51 -19.90 -1.53
CA ASP A 164 -9.52 -19.95 -2.59
C ASP A 164 -8.14 -19.47 -2.13
N ASP A 165 -7.13 -19.74 -2.96
CA ASP A 165 -5.74 -19.43 -2.63
C ASP A 165 -5.37 -17.96 -2.92
N VAL A 166 -6.34 -17.04 -2.96
CA VAL A 166 -6.07 -15.61 -3.24
C VAL A 166 -5.21 -14.98 -2.15
N VAL A 167 -5.57 -15.21 -0.88
CA VAL A 167 -4.80 -14.69 0.26
C VAL A 167 -3.45 -15.40 0.39
N GLY A 168 -3.42 -16.71 0.17
CA GLY A 168 -2.21 -17.52 0.23
C GLY A 168 -1.11 -17.03 -0.72
N ARG A 169 -1.49 -16.52 -1.90
CA ARG A 169 -0.55 -15.90 -2.86
C ARG A 169 0.20 -14.70 -2.32
N MET A 170 -0.32 -14.00 -1.30
CA MET A 170 0.35 -12.84 -0.70
C MET A 170 1.11 -13.16 0.59
N LEU A 171 0.98 -14.35 1.18
CA LEU A 171 1.67 -14.68 2.43
C LEU A 171 3.20 -14.78 2.22
N PRO A 172 4.01 -14.20 3.12
CA PRO A 172 5.46 -14.11 2.94
C PRO A 172 6.18 -15.46 2.99
N PHE A 173 5.54 -16.52 3.51
CA PHE A 173 6.15 -17.84 3.74
C PHE A 173 5.49 -19.01 2.99
N SER A 174 4.72 -18.75 1.92
CA SER A 174 4.15 -19.85 1.12
C SER A 174 5.24 -20.48 0.22
N SER A 175 6.11 -21.32 0.76
CA SER A 175 6.92 -22.23 -0.04
C SER A 175 6.00 -23.32 -0.58
N ARG A 176 5.58 -23.22 -1.84
CA ARG A 176 5.06 -24.40 -2.53
C ARG A 176 6.28 -25.30 -2.76
N SER A 177 6.54 -26.21 -1.81
CA SER A 177 7.46 -27.31 -2.05
C SER A 177 6.97 -28.02 -3.29
N ASP A 178 7.80 -28.08 -4.31
CA ASP A 178 7.56 -28.86 -5.52
C ASP A 178 7.40 -30.32 -5.08
N ARG A 179 6.15 -30.75 -4.85
CA ARG A 179 5.82 -32.18 -4.74
C ARG A 179 5.68 -32.68 -6.16
N SER A 180 6.82 -32.82 -6.83
CA SER A 180 6.97 -33.81 -7.89
C SER A 180 6.88 -35.17 -7.20
N THR A 181 5.69 -35.74 -7.14
CA THR A 181 5.54 -37.19 -6.98
C THR A 181 6.32 -37.84 -8.12
N GLY A 182 7.27 -38.71 -7.75
CA GLY A 182 7.97 -39.58 -8.70
C GLY A 182 7.06 -40.60 -9.35
#